data_AF-A0A330H8H0-F1
#
_entry.id   AF-A0A330H8H0-F1
#
_cell.length_a   1.000
_cell.length_b   1.000
_cell.length_c   1.000
_cell.angle_alpha   90.00
_cell.angle_beta   90.00
_cell.angle_gamma   90.00
#
_symmetry.space_group_name_H-M   'P 1'
#
loop_
_entity.id
_entity.type
_entity.pdbx_description
1 polymer ?
#
loop_
_entity_poly.entity_id
_entity_poly.type
_entity_poly.pdbx_seq_one_letter_code
_entity_poly.pdbx_strand_id
1 'polypeptide(L)'
;MPPTGHHNRRRPVSLIAALQFERDLIRERTRAGLQAAGERGRRGGRQAVVTPEKLAKARQHLAAGLNVREAAARVKIGKTALYQALKADKSAASTAKPK
;
A
#
# COMPACT_ATOMS: atom_id res chain seq x y z
N MET A 1 21.80 -63.37 -16.67
CA MET A 1 21.61 -61.92 -16.85
C MET A 1 21.06 -61.32 -15.56
N PRO A 2 21.79 -60.45 -14.84
CA PRO A 2 21.23 -59.73 -13.68
C PRO A 2 20.42 -58.49 -14.12
N PRO A 3 19.31 -58.16 -13.43
CA PRO A 3 18.43 -57.05 -13.79
C PRO A 3 19.02 -55.67 -13.42
N THR A 4 18.72 -54.69 -14.26
CA THR A 4 19.06 -53.27 -14.15
C THR A 4 18.41 -52.62 -12.92
N GLY A 5 19.22 -52.25 -11.93
CA GLY A 5 18.77 -51.55 -10.72
C GLY A 5 18.38 -50.09 -11.00
N HIS A 6 17.10 -49.76 -10.85
CA HIS A 6 16.66 -48.37 -10.74
C HIS A 6 17.08 -47.82 -9.38
N HIS A 7 18.13 -46.99 -9.38
CA HIS A 7 18.64 -46.31 -8.20
C HIS A 7 17.60 -45.29 -7.73
N ASN A 8 16.85 -45.63 -6.68
CA ASN A 8 15.99 -44.68 -5.99
C ASN A 8 16.86 -43.69 -5.21
N ARG A 9 17.33 -42.63 -5.89
CA ARG A 9 18.06 -41.53 -5.24
C ARG A 9 17.12 -40.82 -4.29
N ARG A 10 17.21 -41.13 -2.99
CA ARG A 10 16.63 -40.32 -1.91
C ARG A 10 17.09 -38.87 -2.10
N ARG A 11 16.16 -38.00 -2.49
CA ARG A 11 16.44 -36.57 -2.64
C ARG A 11 16.62 -35.98 -1.23
N PRO A 12 17.69 -35.22 -0.95
CA PRO A 12 17.90 -34.65 0.37
C PRO A 12 16.88 -33.52 0.63
N VAL A 13 15.81 -33.83 1.38
CA VAL A 13 14.76 -32.87 1.77
C VAL A 13 15.22 -31.95 2.92
N SER A 14 16.23 -32.36 3.69
CA SER A 14 16.70 -31.66 4.89
C SER A 14 17.27 -30.27 4.61
N LEU A 15 18.01 -30.09 3.52
CA LEU A 15 18.56 -28.78 3.14
C LEU A 15 17.44 -27.80 2.74
N ILE A 16 16.42 -28.28 2.04
CA ILE A 16 15.27 -27.46 1.64
C ILE A 16 14.49 -27.01 2.88
N ALA A 17 14.33 -27.89 3.88
CA ALA A 17 13.66 -27.55 5.14
C ALA A 17 14.42 -26.47 5.93
N ALA A 18 15.75 -26.58 6.04
CA ALA A 18 16.57 -25.57 6.72
C ALA A 18 16.49 -24.19 6.06
N LEU A 19 16.58 -24.14 4.73
CA LEU A 19 16.48 -22.88 3.98
C LEU A 19 15.09 -22.23 4.09
N GLN A 20 14.03 -23.05 4.19
CA GLN A 20 12.68 -22.53 4.38
C GLN A 20 12.49 -21.94 5.77
N PHE A 21 13.05 -22.59 6.80
CA PHE A 21 13.03 -22.09 8.17
C PHE A 21 13.72 -20.71 8.30
N GLU A 22 14.89 -20.53 7.70
CA GLU A 22 15.59 -19.24 7.72
C GLU A 22 14.79 -18.12 7.05
N ARG A 23 14.11 -18.42 5.93
CA ARG A 23 13.24 -17.46 5.24
C ARG A 23 12.07 -17.02 6.13
N ASP A 24 11.48 -17.96 6.84
CA ASP A 24 10.35 -17.67 7.73
C ASP A 24 10.81 -16.84 8.94
N LEU A 25 12.00 -17.14 9.48
CA LEU A 25 12.63 -16.32 10.53
C LEU A 25 12.84 -14.85 10.10
N ILE A 26 13.32 -14.63 8.87
CA ILE A 26 13.51 -13.28 8.30
C ILE A 26 12.18 -12.55 8.16
N ARG A 27 11.12 -13.26 7.71
CA ARG A 27 9.77 -12.69 7.56
C ARG A 27 9.18 -12.31 8.91
N GLU A 28 9.31 -13.15 9.91
CA GLU A 28 8.84 -12.88 11.28
C GLU A 28 9.50 -11.63 11.84
N ARG A 29 10.83 -11.53 11.73
CA ARG A 29 11.57 -10.34 12.18
C ARG A 29 11.13 -9.07 11.45
N THR A 30 10.89 -9.17 10.14
CA THR A 30 10.40 -8.04 9.34
C THR A 30 9.01 -7.60 9.80
N ARG A 31 8.10 -8.56 10.07
CA ARG A 31 6.75 -8.27 10.57
C ARG A 31 6.78 -7.63 11.94
N ALA A 32 7.58 -8.16 12.86
CA ALA A 32 7.76 -7.58 14.19
C ALA A 32 8.28 -6.13 14.12
N GLY A 33 9.24 -5.86 13.22
CA GLY A 33 9.74 -4.50 12.99
C GLY A 33 8.68 -3.56 12.42
N LEU A 34 7.86 -4.02 11.47
CA LEU A 34 6.75 -3.25 10.91
C LEU A 34 5.66 -2.97 11.96
N GLN A 35 5.35 -3.94 12.81
CA GLN A 35 4.40 -3.77 13.90
C GLN A 35 4.90 -2.71 14.89
N ALA A 36 6.14 -2.82 15.37
CA ALA A 36 6.73 -1.82 16.26
C ALA A 36 6.80 -0.42 15.62
N ALA A 37 7.01 -0.34 14.30
CA ALA A 37 6.94 0.94 13.59
C ALA A 37 5.50 1.49 13.51
N GLY A 38 4.51 0.62 13.32
CA GLY A 38 3.09 0.95 13.34
C GLY A 38 2.62 1.45 14.71
N GLU A 39 3.07 0.83 15.79
CA GLU A 39 2.80 1.26 17.18
C GLU A 39 3.36 2.65 17.47
N ARG A 40 4.53 2.98 16.88
CA ARG A 40 5.09 4.35 16.89
C ARG A 40 4.36 5.33 15.97
N GLY A 41 3.26 4.93 15.33
CA GLY A 41 2.45 5.77 14.44
C GLY A 41 2.97 5.88 13.00
N ARG A 42 4.02 5.14 12.62
CA ARG A 42 4.54 5.18 11.24
C ARG A 42 3.59 4.41 10.32
N ARG A 43 2.94 5.12 9.39
CA ARG A 43 2.18 4.51 8.29
C ARG A 43 3.13 4.16 7.14
N GLY A 44 3.37 2.87 6.92
CA GLY A 44 4.12 2.37 5.77
C GLY A 44 3.33 2.49 4.45
N GLY A 45 4.00 2.24 3.33
CA GLY A 45 3.38 2.25 1.99
C GLY A 45 3.53 3.57 1.24
N ARG A 46 2.78 3.70 0.14
CA ARG A 46 2.84 4.88 -0.75
C ARG A 46 2.20 6.07 -0.05
N GLN A 47 2.92 7.19 0.03
CA GLN A 47 2.36 8.44 0.55
C GLN A 47 1.17 8.92 -0.30
N ALA A 48 0.16 9.48 0.37
CA ALA A 48 -0.99 10.07 -0.31
C ALA A 48 -0.55 11.23 -1.20
N VAL A 49 -0.81 11.13 -2.51
CA VAL A 49 -0.44 12.15 -3.49
C VAL A 49 -1.23 13.45 -3.26
N VAL A 50 -2.48 13.30 -2.79
CA VAL A 50 -3.36 14.40 -2.42
C VAL A 50 -3.23 14.64 -0.92
N THR A 51 -2.44 15.65 -0.56
CA THR A 51 -2.36 16.14 0.81
C THR A 51 -3.55 17.06 1.11
N PRO A 52 -3.92 17.24 2.39
CA PRO A 52 -5.02 18.13 2.78
C PRO A 52 -4.80 19.57 2.29
N GLU A 53 -3.57 20.06 2.32
CA GLU A 53 -3.21 21.39 1.79
C GLU A 53 -3.48 21.51 0.29
N LYS A 54 -3.11 20.48 -0.48
CA LYS A 54 -3.38 20.45 -1.92
C LYS A 54 -4.88 20.40 -2.19
N LEU A 55 -5.63 19.66 -1.39
CA LEU A 55 -7.08 19.57 -1.49
C LEU A 55 -7.74 20.94 -1.19
N ALA A 56 -7.26 21.65 -0.16
CA ALA A 56 -7.72 23.01 0.15
C ALA A 56 -7.44 24.00 -0.99
N LYS A 57 -6.23 24.00 -1.56
CA LYS A 57 -5.90 24.82 -2.74
C LYS A 57 -6.75 24.46 -3.95
N ALA A 58 -6.98 23.17 -4.19
CA ALA A 58 -7.86 22.73 -5.27
C ALA A 58 -9.29 23.25 -5.09
N ARG A 59 -9.83 23.27 -3.86
CA ARG A 59 -11.15 23.87 -3.56
C ARG A 59 -11.19 25.36 -3.83
N GLN A 60 -10.15 26.10 -3.45
CA GLN A 60 -10.07 27.54 -3.73
C GLN A 60 -10.13 27.80 -5.24
N HIS A 61 -9.43 27.00 -6.05
CA HIS A 61 -9.52 27.09 -7.51
C HIS A 61 -10.91 26.75 -8.04
N LEU A 62 -11.55 25.70 -7.52
CA LEU A 62 -12.91 25.34 -7.91
C LEU A 62 -13.94 26.43 -7.53
N ALA A 63 -13.80 27.04 -6.35
CA ALA A 63 -14.64 28.14 -5.90
C ALA A 63 -14.44 29.42 -6.74
N ALA A 64 -13.23 29.62 -7.26
CA ALA A 64 -12.91 30.67 -8.22
C ALA A 64 -13.44 30.38 -9.65
N GLY A 65 -14.24 29.32 -9.85
CA GLY A 65 -14.89 29.00 -11.13
C GLY A 65 -14.03 28.21 -12.11
N LEU A 66 -12.84 27.75 -11.71
CA LEU A 66 -11.95 26.97 -12.58
C LEU A 66 -12.46 25.55 -12.77
N ASN A 67 -12.23 25.00 -13.97
CA ASN A 67 -12.56 23.61 -14.25
C ASN A 67 -11.68 22.65 -13.42
N VAL A 68 -12.21 21.50 -13.03
CA VAL A 68 -11.52 20.45 -12.27
C VAL A 68 -10.18 20.06 -12.91
N ARG A 69 -10.11 20.05 -14.24
CA ARG A 69 -8.87 19.75 -14.98
C ARG A 69 -7.80 20.82 -14.77
N GLU A 70 -8.19 22.08 -14.74
CA GLU A 70 -7.29 23.22 -14.55
C GLU A 70 -6.87 23.37 -13.09
N ALA A 71 -7.80 23.13 -12.15
CA ALA A 71 -7.49 23.07 -10.73
C ALA A 71 -6.49 21.94 -10.42
N ALA A 72 -6.68 20.75 -11.02
CA ALA A 72 -5.75 19.62 -10.89
C ALA A 72 -4.35 19.96 -11.44
N ALA A 73 -4.28 20.64 -12.59
CA ALA A 73 -3.03 21.07 -13.19
C ALA A 73 -2.29 22.09 -12.30
N ARG A 74 -2.99 23.09 -11.75
CA ARG A 74 -2.39 24.10 -10.85
C ARG A 74 -1.83 23.50 -9.57
N VAL A 75 -2.49 22.46 -9.05
CA VAL A 75 -2.06 21.77 -7.82
C VAL A 75 -1.10 20.60 -8.11
N LYS A 76 -0.78 20.34 -9.39
CA LYS A 76 0.09 19.25 -9.87
C LYS A 76 -0.38 17.87 -9.37
N ILE A 77 -1.69 17.63 -9.42
CA ILE A 77 -2.31 16.34 -9.09
C ILE A 77 -2.97 15.78 -10.35
N GLY A 78 -2.93 14.46 -10.55
CA GLY A 78 -3.68 13.81 -11.63
C GLY A 78 -5.20 13.98 -11.46
N LYS A 79 -5.93 14.19 -12.56
CA LYS A 79 -7.40 14.37 -12.57
C LYS A 79 -8.11 13.30 -11.74
N THR A 80 -7.77 12.03 -11.94
CA THR A 80 -8.36 10.89 -11.23
C THR A 80 -8.13 10.94 -9.71
N ALA A 81 -6.91 11.30 -9.29
CA ALA A 81 -6.58 11.45 -7.88
C ALA A 81 -7.36 12.60 -7.22
N LEU A 82 -7.55 13.72 -7.92
CA LEU A 82 -8.37 14.83 -7.42
C LEU A 82 -9.85 14.43 -7.29
N TYR A 83 -10.41 13.74 -8.28
CA TYR A 83 -11.80 13.24 -8.20
C TYR A 83 -12.01 12.30 -7.03
N GLN A 84 -11.10 11.33 -6.84
CA GLN A 84 -11.20 10.38 -5.74
C GLN A 84 -11.07 11.06 -4.38
N ALA A 85 -10.19 12.05 -4.27
CA ALA A 85 -10.04 12.83 -3.04
C ALA A 85 -11.29 13.66 -2.72
N LEU A 86 -11.88 14.33 -3.72
CA LEU A 86 -13.14 15.08 -3.55
C LEU A 86 -14.31 14.17 -3.18
N LYS A 87 -14.39 12.97 -3.77
CA LYS A 87 -15.42 11.96 -3.44
C LYS A 87 -15.25 11.44 -2.00
N ALA A 88 -14.03 11.07 -1.62
CA ALA A 88 -13.71 10.57 -0.29
C ALA A 88 -14.01 11.60 0.80
N ASP A 89 -13.71 12.87 0.53
CA ASP A 89 -14.02 13.96 1.46
C ASP A 89 -15.54 14.19 1.60
N LYS A 90 -16.29 14.14 0.49
CA LYS A 90 -17.76 14.22 0.52
C LYS A 90 -18.39 13.06 1.32
N SER A 91 -17.84 11.85 1.21
CA SER A 91 -18.29 10.71 2.04
C SER A 91 -17.91 10.86 3.52
N ALA A 92 -16.77 11.47 3.83
CA ALA A 92 -16.41 11.78 5.21
C ALA A 92 -17.37 12.81 5.83
N ALA A 93 -17.77 13.82 5.07
CA ALA A 93 -18.74 14.82 5.50
C ALA A 93 -20.16 14.25 5.71
N SER A 94 -20.58 13.25 4.93
CA SER A 94 -21.91 12.62 5.10
C SER A 94 -22.00 11.68 6.32
N THR A 95 -20.86 11.19 6.82
CA THR A 95 -20.81 10.26 7.96
C THR A 95 -20.79 10.99 9.32
N ALA A 96 -20.59 12.31 9.30
CA ALA A 96 -20.47 13.15 10.49
C ALA A 96 -21.78 13.85 10.92
N LYS A 97 -22.94 13.48 10.35
CA LYS A 97 -24.24 14.03 10.78
C LYS A 97 -24.73 13.25 12.01
N PRO A 98 -24.79 13.85 13.21
CA PRO A 98 -25.31 13.17 14.39
C PRO A 98 -26.84 13.02 14.26
N LYS A 99 -27.36 11.89 14.73
CA LYS A 99 -28.77 11.75 15.11
C LYS A 99 -28.91 12.15 16.56
#